data_AF-C4MBR5-F1
#
_entry.id   AF-C4MBR5-F1
#
_cell.length_a   1.000
_cell.length_b   1.000
_cell.length_c   1.000
_cell.angle_alpha   90.00
_cell.angle_beta   90.00
_cell.angle_gamma   90.00
#
_symmetry.space_group_name_H-M   'P 1'
#
loop_
_entity.id
_entity.type
_entity.pdbx_description
1 polymer ?
#
loop_
_entity_poly.entity_id
_entity_poly.type
_entity_poly.pdbx_seq_one_letter_code
_entity_poly.pdbx_strand_id
1 'polypeptide(L)'
;MNNILDIINDNINDSTNDKYKLLINYIDENTRILFDIIINRYSNEFAIEELIYYYNLYRHANDPANWITVLMHECGFAIGIITRIKREGVFNLTPADFKLVLPYLDDFWARDGLAGAWDILLEVYRKQNGEI
;
A
#
# COMPACT_ATOMS: atom_id res chain seq x y z
N MET A 1 3.56 -0.60 -17.73
CA MET A 1 2.45 -0.51 -16.75
C MET A 1 2.25 -1.92 -16.23
N ASN A 2 2.44 -2.16 -14.94
CA ASN A 2 2.35 -3.50 -14.37
C ASN A 2 0.86 -3.88 -14.25
N ASN A 3 0.56 -5.16 -14.50
CA ASN A 3 -0.79 -5.68 -14.33
C ASN A 3 -1.22 -5.50 -12.86
N ILE A 4 -2.36 -4.85 -12.66
CA ILE A 4 -2.86 -4.50 -11.33
C ILE A 4 -3.11 -5.74 -10.46
N LEU A 5 -3.53 -6.84 -11.07
CA LEU A 5 -3.76 -8.10 -10.35
C LEU A 5 -2.47 -8.68 -9.81
N ASP A 6 -1.39 -8.59 -10.59
CA ASP A 6 -0.08 -9.10 -10.18
C ASP A 6 0.43 -8.29 -8.98
N ILE A 7 0.32 -6.96 -9.04
CA ILE A 7 0.70 -6.08 -7.91
C ILE A 7 -0.13 -6.41 -6.65
N ILE A 8 -1.44 -6.62 -6.77
CA ILE A 8 -2.30 -6.95 -5.64
C ILE A 8 -1.89 -8.31 -5.05
N ASN A 9 -1.71 -9.33 -5.90
CA ASN A 9 -1.35 -10.68 -5.48
C ASN A 9 0.06 -10.76 -4.86
N ASP A 10 1.00 -9.92 -5.32
CA ASP A 10 2.35 -9.84 -4.73
C ASP A 10 2.34 -9.26 -3.30
N ASN A 11 1.27 -8.55 -2.92
CA ASN A 11 1.14 -7.93 -1.59
C ASN A 11 0.22 -8.69 -0.65
N ILE A 12 -0.72 -9.49 -1.16
CA ILE A 12 -1.74 -10.19 -0.38
C ILE A 12 -1.49 -11.70 -0.43
N ASN A 13 -1.32 -12.31 0.74
CA ASN A 13 -1.10 -13.75 0.90
C ASN A 13 -1.93 -14.32 2.06
N ASP A 14 -1.74 -15.60 2.38
CA ASP A 14 -2.48 -16.30 3.44
C ASP A 14 -2.28 -15.70 4.83
N SER A 15 -1.18 -14.98 5.07
CA SER A 15 -0.90 -14.29 6.34
C SER A 15 -1.50 -12.88 6.40
N THR A 16 -1.97 -12.33 5.28
CA THR A 16 -2.59 -11.00 5.22
C THR A 16 -3.90 -10.96 6.00
N ASN A 17 -4.21 -9.80 6.58
CA ASN A 17 -5.46 -9.57 7.30
C ASN A 17 -6.69 -9.82 6.39
N ASP A 18 -7.75 -10.39 6.97
CA ASP A 18 -8.99 -10.73 6.27
C ASP A 18 -9.60 -9.56 5.52
N LYS A 19 -9.45 -8.32 6.01
CA LYS A 19 -9.94 -7.13 5.31
C LYS A 19 -9.33 -6.95 3.91
N TYR A 20 -8.06 -7.30 3.73
CA TYR A 20 -7.40 -7.25 2.41
C TYR A 20 -7.67 -8.51 1.58
N LYS A 21 -7.79 -9.68 2.22
CA LYS A 21 -8.21 -10.91 1.51
C LYS A 21 -9.60 -10.76 0.90
N LEU A 22 -10.50 -10.07 1.60
CA LEU A 22 -11.83 -9.74 1.09
C LEU A 22 -11.77 -8.98 -0.23
N LEU A 23 -10.72 -8.18 -0.49
CA LEU A 23 -10.58 -7.44 -1.75
C LEU A 23 -10.71 -8.34 -2.96
N ILE A 24 -10.03 -9.51 -2.94
CA ILE A 24 -9.99 -10.46 -4.06
C ILE A 24 -11.39 -10.87 -4.49
N ASN A 25 -12.33 -10.98 -3.54
CA ASN A 25 -13.72 -11.38 -3.81
C ASN A 25 -14.55 -10.28 -4.50
N TYR A 26 -14.10 -9.03 -4.46
CA TYR A 26 -14.80 -7.88 -5.03
C TYR A 26 -14.06 -7.26 -6.22
N ILE A 27 -13.01 -7.91 -6.73
CA ILE A 27 -12.31 -7.45 -7.93
C ILE A 27 -13.15 -7.74 -9.19
N ASP A 28 -13.93 -6.74 -9.57
CA ASP A 28 -14.61 -6.61 -10.87
C ASP A 28 -13.89 -5.60 -11.78
N GLU A 29 -14.47 -5.29 -12.94
CA GLU A 29 -13.87 -4.34 -13.89
C GLU A 29 -13.75 -2.92 -13.31
N ASN A 30 -14.76 -2.45 -12.57
CA ASN A 30 -14.78 -1.09 -12.02
C ASN A 30 -13.74 -0.92 -10.91
N THR A 31 -13.63 -1.90 -10.03
CA THR A 31 -12.63 -1.92 -8.96
C THR A 31 -11.22 -2.05 -9.54
N ARG A 32 -11.01 -2.82 -10.61
CA ARG A 32 -9.71 -2.84 -11.32
C ARG A 32 -9.33 -1.47 -11.85
N ILE A 33 -10.27 -0.75 -12.45
CA ILE A 33 -10.03 0.62 -12.93
C ILE A 33 -9.66 1.53 -11.74
N LEU A 34 -10.38 1.44 -10.63
CA LEU A 34 -10.06 2.19 -9.42
C LEU A 34 -8.65 1.87 -8.89
N PHE A 35 -8.31 0.60 -8.77
CA PHE A 35 -6.99 0.18 -8.32
C PHE A 35 -5.89 0.62 -9.27
N ASP A 36 -6.12 0.54 -10.58
CA ASP A 36 -5.16 1.05 -11.58
C ASP A 36 -4.94 2.56 -11.40
N ILE A 37 -6.01 3.34 -11.21
CA ILE A 37 -5.91 4.77 -10.93
C ILE A 37 -5.11 5.01 -9.63
N ILE A 38 -5.39 4.31 -8.54
CA ILE A 38 -4.69 4.57 -7.28
C ILE A 38 -3.23 4.08 -7.33
N ILE A 39 -3.04 2.81 -7.68
CA ILE A 39 -1.75 2.11 -7.59
C ILE A 39 -0.82 2.49 -8.73
N ASN A 40 -1.31 2.59 -9.97
CA ASN A 40 -0.46 2.94 -11.10
C ASN A 40 -0.43 4.44 -11.36
N ARG A 41 -1.54 5.18 -11.23
CA ARG A 41 -1.54 6.61 -11.55
C ARG A 41 -1.19 7.50 -10.37
N TYR A 42 -1.98 7.47 -9.30
CA TYR A 42 -1.78 8.37 -8.15
C TYR A 42 -0.46 8.09 -7.44
N SER A 43 -0.04 6.82 -7.32
CA SER A 43 1.29 6.52 -6.78
C SER A 43 2.45 7.14 -7.58
N ASN A 44 2.25 7.49 -8.85
CA ASN A 44 3.24 8.16 -9.69
C ASN A 44 3.12 9.69 -9.62
N GLU A 45 1.90 10.20 -9.56
CA GLU A 45 1.63 11.63 -9.68
C GLU A 45 1.69 12.38 -8.34
N PHE A 46 1.36 11.71 -7.23
CA PHE A 46 1.22 12.34 -5.92
C PHE A 46 2.50 12.24 -5.09
N ALA A 47 2.70 13.22 -4.22
CA ALA A 47 3.69 13.17 -3.15
C ALA A 47 3.33 12.10 -2.11
N ILE A 48 4.31 11.62 -1.35
CA ILE A 48 4.08 10.59 -0.32
C ILE A 48 3.11 11.09 0.76
N GLU A 49 3.21 12.36 1.14
CA GLU A 49 2.29 13.01 2.06
C GLU A 49 0.84 12.93 1.60
N GLU A 50 0.61 13.15 0.30
CA GLU A 50 -0.72 13.12 -0.30
C GLU A 50 -1.28 11.69 -0.32
N LEU A 51 -0.45 10.71 -0.67
CA LEU A 51 -0.84 9.29 -0.62
C LEU A 51 -1.22 8.86 0.81
N ILE A 52 -0.45 9.30 1.81
CA ILE A 52 -0.73 9.04 3.23
C ILE A 52 -2.01 9.76 3.68
N TYR A 53 -2.22 11.00 3.23
CA TYR A 53 -3.44 11.75 3.52
C TYR A 53 -4.68 10.99 3.04
N TYR A 54 -4.69 10.53 1.79
CA TYR A 54 -5.82 9.76 1.26
C TYR A 54 -5.97 8.42 1.96
N TYR A 55 -4.88 7.70 2.22
CA TYR A 55 -4.93 6.48 3.02
C TYR A 55 -5.66 6.71 4.36
N ASN A 56 -5.27 7.75 5.10
CA ASN A 56 -5.89 8.08 6.39
C ASN A 56 -7.34 8.52 6.27
N LEU A 57 -7.69 9.25 5.20
CA LEU A 57 -9.06 9.66 4.93
C LEU A 57 -9.98 8.43 4.88
N TYR A 58 -9.57 7.38 4.17
CA TYR A 58 -10.38 6.16 4.05
C TYR A 58 -10.26 5.24 5.26
N ARG A 59 -9.06 5.07 5.86
CA ARG A 59 -8.87 4.28 7.09
C ARG A 59 -9.76 4.76 8.25
N HIS A 60 -10.02 6.06 8.32
CA HIS A 60 -10.81 6.69 9.38
C HIS A 60 -12.21 7.12 8.94
N ALA A 61 -12.62 6.79 7.71
CA ALA A 61 -13.96 7.07 7.25
C ALA A 61 -14.97 6.22 8.02
N ASN A 62 -15.97 6.88 8.61
CA ASN A 62 -17.11 6.21 9.22
C ASN A 62 -18.32 6.28 8.28
N ASP A 63 -18.27 5.49 7.21
CA ASP A 63 -19.38 5.36 6.25
C ASP A 63 -19.80 3.89 6.11
N PRO A 64 -20.69 3.41 7.01
CA PRO A 64 -21.19 2.04 6.96
C PRO A 64 -22.01 1.74 5.69
N ALA A 65 -22.57 2.75 5.03
CA ALA A 65 -23.36 2.56 3.81
C ALA A 65 -22.46 2.25 2.61
N ASN A 66 -21.26 2.83 2.58
CA ASN A 66 -20.27 2.66 1.50
C ASN A 66 -19.01 1.93 1.97
N TRP A 67 -19.11 1.06 2.97
CA TRP A 67 -17.96 0.42 3.62
C TRP A 67 -17.05 -0.34 2.64
N ILE A 68 -17.61 -0.96 1.60
CA ILE A 68 -16.82 -1.65 0.55
C ILE A 68 -15.99 -0.64 -0.21
N THR A 69 -16.58 0.47 -0.66
CA THR A 69 -15.86 1.52 -1.39
C THR A 69 -14.76 2.12 -0.52
N VAL A 70 -15.04 2.40 0.75
CA VAL A 70 -14.04 2.88 1.72
C VAL A 70 -12.88 1.89 1.84
N LEU A 71 -13.19 0.60 2.04
CA LEU A 71 -12.20 -0.46 2.14
C LEU A 71 -11.33 -0.56 0.87
N MET A 72 -11.93 -0.49 -0.31
CA MET A 72 -11.21 -0.54 -1.59
C MET A 72 -10.20 0.60 -1.70
N HIS A 73 -10.57 1.82 -1.31
CA HIS A 73 -9.66 2.96 -1.35
C HIS A 73 -8.57 2.85 -0.28
N GLU A 74 -8.92 2.53 0.98
CA GLU A 74 -7.93 2.31 2.04
C GLU A 74 -6.86 1.32 1.57
N CYS A 75 -7.30 0.18 1.03
CA CYS A 75 -6.41 -0.85 0.55
C CYS A 75 -5.62 -0.43 -0.68
N GLY A 76 -6.26 0.24 -1.64
CA GLY A 76 -5.61 0.76 -2.85
C GLY A 76 -4.50 1.73 -2.51
N PHE A 77 -4.71 2.64 -1.56
CA PHE A 77 -3.68 3.59 -1.14
C PHE A 77 -2.56 2.91 -0.35
N ALA A 78 -2.85 1.94 0.52
CA ALA A 78 -1.80 1.17 1.19
C ALA A 78 -0.88 0.45 0.19
N ILE A 79 -1.47 -0.27 -0.78
CA ILE A 79 -0.70 -0.95 -1.84
C ILE A 79 -0.01 0.07 -2.75
N GLY A 80 -0.64 1.20 -3.05
CA GLY A 80 -0.07 2.30 -3.83
C GLY A 80 1.17 2.90 -3.19
N ILE A 81 1.16 3.12 -1.87
CA ILE A 81 2.33 3.58 -1.10
C ILE A 81 3.47 2.55 -1.17
N ILE A 82 3.18 1.28 -0.92
CA ILE A 82 4.18 0.21 -1.02
C ILE A 82 4.77 0.14 -2.43
N THR A 83 3.92 0.22 -3.45
CA THR A 83 4.32 0.18 -4.87
C THR A 83 5.19 1.38 -5.24
N ARG A 84 4.84 2.58 -4.74
CA ARG A 84 5.63 3.80 -4.91
C ARG A 84 7.04 3.60 -4.38
N ILE A 85 7.17 3.12 -3.15
CA ILE A 85 8.46 2.95 -2.49
C ILE A 85 9.29 1.86 -3.17
N LYS A 86 8.69 0.71 -3.49
CA LYS A 86 9.38 -0.36 -4.24
C LYS A 86 9.89 0.11 -5.59
N ARG A 87 9.12 0.95 -6.29
CA ARG A 87 9.51 1.49 -7.60
C ARG A 87 10.65 2.49 -7.51
N GLU A 88 10.63 3.38 -6.52
CA GLU A 88 11.72 4.36 -6.34
C GLU A 88 12.95 3.75 -5.69
N GLY A 89 12.79 2.69 -4.91
CA GLY A 89 13.79 2.19 -3.99
C GLY A 89 13.74 2.94 -2.66
N VAL A 90 13.68 2.20 -1.55
CA VAL A 90 13.50 2.79 -0.20
C VAL A 90 14.57 3.81 0.17
N PHE A 91 15.79 3.65 -0.34
CA PHE A 91 16.92 4.55 -0.07
C PHE A 91 16.99 5.77 -0.98
N ASN A 92 16.12 5.87 -1.99
CA ASN A 92 15.98 7.07 -2.82
C ASN A 92 14.94 8.04 -2.26
N LEU A 93 14.19 7.64 -1.24
CA LEU A 93 13.30 8.53 -0.49
C LEU A 93 14.12 9.58 0.26
N THR A 94 13.57 10.79 0.38
CA THR A 94 14.17 11.78 1.27
C THR A 94 14.08 11.30 2.73
N PRO A 95 14.99 11.71 3.62
CA PRO A 95 14.88 11.35 5.04
C PRO A 95 13.56 11.77 5.69
N ALA A 96 12.94 12.85 5.20
CA ALA A 96 11.65 13.32 5.68
C ALA A 96 10.52 12.36 5.27
N ASP A 97 10.45 11.99 3.99
CA ASP A 97 9.46 11.05 3.46
C ASP A 97 9.58 9.68 4.12
N PHE A 98 10.81 9.19 4.28
CA PHE A 98 11.07 7.91 4.92
C PHE A 98 10.58 7.92 6.37
N LYS A 99 10.91 8.96 7.14
CA LYS A 99 10.43 9.11 8.53
C LYS A 99 8.91 9.18 8.60
N LEU A 100 8.28 9.82 7.62
CA LEU A 100 6.83 9.95 7.55
C LEU A 100 6.14 8.61 7.28
N VAL A 101 6.67 7.81 6.35
CA VAL A 101 6.02 6.56 5.91
C VAL A 101 6.36 5.35 6.78
N LEU A 102 7.48 5.38 7.51
CA LEU A 102 7.95 4.26 8.32
C LEU A 102 6.89 3.68 9.29
N PRO A 103 6.11 4.50 10.05
CA PRO A 103 5.07 3.96 10.92
C PRO A 103 3.96 3.24 10.16
N TYR A 104 3.65 3.69 8.93
CA TYR A 104 2.65 3.04 8.09
C TYR A 104 3.15 1.71 7.57
N LEU A 105 4.42 1.62 7.17
CA LEU A 105 5.02 0.34 6.75
C LEU A 105 5.01 -0.69 7.88
N ASP A 106 5.35 -0.26 9.11
CA ASP A 106 5.28 -1.12 10.29
C ASP A 106 3.85 -1.60 10.56
N ASP A 107 2.86 -0.70 10.55
CA ASP A 107 1.43 -1.03 10.66
C ASP A 107 0.98 -2.00 9.54
N PHE A 108 1.36 -1.72 8.30
CA PHE A 108 0.97 -2.49 7.11
C PHE A 108 1.51 -3.90 7.16
N TRP A 109 2.72 -4.07 7.69
CA TRP A 109 3.29 -5.37 7.94
C TRP A 109 2.65 -6.05 9.16
N ALA A 110 2.77 -5.43 10.34
CA ALA A 110 2.49 -6.09 11.60
C ALA A 110 1.00 -6.36 11.84
N ARG A 111 0.14 -5.42 11.43
CA ARG A 111 -1.31 -5.52 11.64
C ARG A 111 -2.03 -6.03 10.40
N ASP A 112 -1.64 -5.51 9.25
CA ASP A 112 -2.36 -5.74 8.00
C ASP A 112 -1.79 -6.92 7.21
N GLY A 113 -0.55 -7.37 7.51
CA GLY A 113 0.07 -8.54 6.89
C GLY A 113 0.39 -8.35 5.40
N LEU A 114 0.67 -7.13 4.96
CA LEU A 114 1.05 -6.84 3.59
C LEU A 114 2.51 -7.21 3.33
N ALA A 115 2.73 -8.20 2.46
CA ALA A 115 4.07 -8.73 2.18
C ALA A 115 5.02 -7.65 1.64
N GLY A 116 4.53 -6.74 0.80
CA GLY A 116 5.40 -5.71 0.27
C GLY A 116 5.87 -4.68 1.30
N ALA A 117 5.15 -4.49 2.41
CA ALA A 117 5.63 -3.66 3.51
C ALA A 117 6.78 -4.35 4.24
N TRP A 118 6.70 -5.67 4.42
CA TRP A 118 7.79 -6.48 4.96
C TRP A 118 9.06 -6.37 4.15
N ASP A 119 8.95 -6.51 2.82
CA ASP A 119 10.10 -6.48 1.93
C ASP A 119 10.89 -5.18 2.11
N ILE A 120 10.17 -4.06 2.20
CA ILE A 120 10.75 -2.73 2.42
C ILE A 120 11.41 -2.65 3.81
N LEU A 121 10.72 -3.07 4.88
CA LEU A 121 11.26 -3.04 6.24
C LEU A 121 12.51 -3.93 6.38
N LEU A 122 12.48 -5.11 5.75
CA LEU A 122 13.61 -6.02 5.71
C LEU A 122 14.79 -5.41 4.96
N GLU A 123 14.55 -4.77 3.82
CA GLU A 123 15.61 -4.07 3.07
C GLU A 123 16.27 -2.98 3.93
N VAL A 124 15.48 -2.17 4.65
CA VAL A 124 15.97 -1.16 5.60
C VAL A 124 16.82 -1.80 6.69
N TYR A 125 16.32 -2.87 7.31
CA TYR A 125 17.03 -3.60 8.37
C TYR A 125 18.39 -4.13 7.87
N ARG A 126 18.41 -4.76 6.69
CA ARG A 126 19.63 -5.32 6.10
C ARG A 126 20.65 -4.24 5.80
N LYS A 127 20.21 -3.07 5.32
CA LYS A 127 21.09 -1.91 5.09
C LYS A 127 21.69 -1.37 6.38
N GLN A 128 20.90 -1.26 7.44
CA GLN A 128 21.36 -0.79 8.75
C GLN A 128 22.41 -1.72 9.37
N ASN A 129 22.34 -3.02 9.07
CA ASN A 129 23.30 -4.02 9.53
C ASN A 129 24.48 -4.24 8.55
N GLY A 130 24.56 -3.48 7.45
CA GLY A 130 25.64 -3.58 6.48
C GLY A 130 25.62 -4.86 5.63
N GLU A 131 24.48 -5.52 5.51
CA GLU A 131 24.31 -6.72 4.67
C GLU A 131 24.20 -6.37 3.17
N ILE A 132 23.84 -5.12 2.85
CA ILE A 132 23.71 -4.54 1.50
C ILE A 132 24.16 -3.08 1.48
#